data_AF-A0A6C0EWP1-F1
#
_entry.id   AF-A0A6C0EWP1-F1
#
_cell.length_a   1.000
_cell.length_b   1.000
_cell.length_c   1.000
_cell.angle_alpha   90.00
_cell.angle_beta   90.00
_cell.angle_gamma   90.00
#
_symmetry.space_group_name_H-M   'P 1'
#
loop_
_entity.id
_entity.type
_entity.pdbx_description
1 polymer ?
#
loop_
_entity_poly.entity_id
_entity_poly.type
_entity_poly.pdbx_seq_one_letter_code
_entity_poly.pdbx_strand_id
1 'polypeptide(L)'
;MAQACDFSVNIDTSVKSDNCNITCNYKYDYNDSSCIVNSLGWRLNIKYDLKSDGTKPQAFLNDKKFNVKEIRVLTPSKNTYNKARSDIEIVIYHEGGSDGKEQLLVTIPFVVSASTTLKQGGLILDNIINTYVKQTAGQRVEQLTSPGASQQININNFNLNNFIPNTPYYYYKISTPTCNQHNIIFDMLKSGQTISQTAVDKLNTLLYDRDQRIAYYNQYAPVTTQTLYLNSNGPNHQGQATDDKIYIDCQPTDKEGDATTELYKKQKEDIGKDSREQGVKMINTLMESGSVQFILAIVIGIIVISIGKRAFMRS
;
A
#
# COMPACT_ATOMS: atom_id res chain seq x y z
N MET A 1 -0.43 -4.43 -29.52
CA MET A 1 -0.33 -3.94 -28.12
C MET A 1 -0.98 -4.99 -27.24
N ALA A 2 -0.29 -5.48 -26.20
CA ALA A 2 -0.93 -6.36 -25.22
C ALA A 2 -1.99 -5.54 -24.47
N GLN A 3 -3.23 -6.04 -24.43
CA GLN A 3 -4.33 -5.40 -23.71
C GLN A 3 -4.03 -5.51 -22.21
N ALA A 4 -4.04 -4.37 -21.49
CA ALA A 4 -3.86 -4.37 -20.05
C ALA A 4 -4.98 -5.15 -19.36
N CYS A 5 -4.62 -5.98 -18.40
CA CYS A 5 -5.51 -6.91 -17.72
C CYS A 5 -6.19 -6.21 -16.56
N ASP A 6 -7.18 -5.40 -16.87
CA ASP A 6 -7.73 -4.45 -15.91
C ASP A 6 -8.82 -5.06 -15.00
N PHE A 7 -8.54 -6.24 -14.44
CA PHE A 7 -9.45 -6.94 -13.54
C PHE A 7 -9.61 -6.19 -12.20
N SER A 8 -10.79 -6.29 -11.60
CA SER A 8 -11.07 -5.80 -10.24
C SER A 8 -11.07 -6.96 -9.24
N VAL A 9 -10.75 -6.68 -7.98
CA VAL A 9 -10.85 -7.65 -6.88
C VAL A 9 -11.54 -7.02 -5.66
N ASN A 10 -12.20 -7.86 -4.86
CA ASN A 10 -12.64 -7.49 -3.52
C ASN A 10 -11.64 -8.03 -2.50
N ILE A 11 -10.97 -7.13 -1.79
CA ILE A 11 -10.15 -7.46 -0.62
C ILE A 11 -11.10 -7.67 0.56
N ASP A 12 -11.38 -8.94 0.85
CA ASP A 12 -12.17 -9.34 2.03
C ASP A 12 -11.23 -9.61 3.20
N THR A 13 -11.20 -8.69 4.16
CA THR A 13 -10.30 -8.82 5.32
C THR A 13 -10.75 -9.89 6.32
N SER A 14 -11.97 -10.42 6.17
CA SER A 14 -12.48 -11.52 6.99
C SER A 14 -12.01 -12.88 6.49
N VAL A 15 -11.61 -12.98 5.23
CA VAL A 15 -11.07 -14.21 4.63
C VAL A 15 -9.59 -14.33 4.98
N LYS A 16 -9.19 -15.49 5.49
CA LYS A 16 -7.79 -15.80 5.77
C LYS A 16 -7.05 -15.98 4.45
N SER A 17 -5.98 -15.21 4.25
CA SER A 17 -5.04 -15.35 3.13
C SER A 17 -3.78 -16.09 3.56
N ASP A 18 -3.23 -16.89 2.66
CA ASP A 18 -1.94 -17.54 2.86
C ASP A 18 -0.80 -16.52 2.77
N ASN A 19 0.29 -16.77 3.49
CA ASN A 19 1.43 -15.86 3.52
C ASN A 19 2.31 -16.03 2.26
N CYS A 20 2.81 -14.92 1.70
CA CYS A 20 3.74 -14.94 0.56
C CYS A 20 5.03 -14.13 0.76
N ASN A 21 5.46 -13.87 2.00
CA ASN A 21 6.60 -13.00 2.33
C ASN A 21 7.85 -13.20 1.46
N ILE A 22 8.13 -14.44 1.04
CA ILE A 22 9.26 -14.81 0.18
C ILE A 22 8.89 -14.73 -1.31
N THR A 23 7.71 -15.20 -1.70
CA THR A 23 7.30 -15.38 -3.10
C THR A 23 6.60 -14.17 -3.71
N CYS A 24 6.32 -13.15 -2.91
CA CYS A 24 5.75 -11.87 -3.32
C CYS A 24 6.53 -10.69 -2.71
N ASN A 25 7.85 -10.79 -2.59
CA ASN A 25 8.71 -9.77 -1.97
C ASN A 25 8.86 -8.54 -2.87
N TYR A 26 8.13 -7.47 -2.56
CA TYR A 26 8.19 -6.21 -3.30
C TYR A 26 9.21 -5.23 -2.72
N LYS A 27 10.09 -4.73 -3.59
CA LYS A 27 11.06 -3.70 -3.29
C LYS A 27 10.93 -2.52 -4.25
N TYR A 28 11.25 -1.32 -3.81
CA TYR A 28 11.14 -0.13 -4.65
C TYR A 28 12.20 0.92 -4.30
N ASP A 29 12.56 1.72 -5.31
CA ASP A 29 13.44 2.88 -5.19
C ASP A 29 13.15 3.83 -6.35
N TYR A 30 12.13 4.66 -6.17
CA TYR A 30 11.69 5.62 -7.17
C TYR A 30 12.54 6.90 -7.16
N ASN A 31 12.86 7.41 -8.35
CA ASN A 31 13.50 8.73 -8.53
C ASN A 31 12.46 9.86 -8.52
N ASP A 32 12.91 11.10 -8.34
CA ASP A 32 12.05 12.25 -8.62
C ASP A 32 11.68 12.30 -10.11
N SER A 33 10.48 12.78 -10.40
CA SER A 33 9.91 12.80 -11.75
C SER A 33 9.28 14.16 -12.06
N SER A 34 9.26 14.50 -13.34
CA SER A 34 8.29 15.46 -13.87
C SER A 34 6.86 14.93 -13.66
N CYS A 35 5.91 15.84 -13.46
CA CYS A 35 4.50 15.50 -13.29
C CYS A 35 3.72 15.97 -14.51
N ILE A 36 3.57 15.09 -15.50
CA ILE A 36 2.76 15.37 -16.69
C ILE A 36 1.45 14.59 -16.56
N VAL A 37 0.34 15.33 -16.48
CA VAL A 37 -0.99 14.78 -16.21
C VAL A 37 -1.86 14.92 -17.45
N ASN A 38 -2.60 13.87 -17.80
CA ASN A 38 -3.65 13.94 -18.80
C ASN A 38 -4.90 13.20 -18.33
N SER A 39 -6.07 13.69 -18.72
CA SER A 39 -7.32 12.98 -18.50
C SER A 39 -7.55 11.96 -19.60
N LEU A 40 -8.14 10.82 -19.25
CA LEU A 40 -8.73 9.88 -20.20
C LEU A 40 -10.26 9.81 -20.01
N GLY A 41 -10.84 10.80 -19.34
CA GLY A 41 -12.27 10.90 -19.08
C GLY A 41 -12.74 10.04 -17.91
N TRP A 42 -12.33 8.77 -17.81
CA TRP A 42 -12.66 7.89 -16.67
C TRP A 42 -11.57 7.84 -15.59
N ARG A 43 -10.41 8.43 -15.86
CA ARG A 43 -9.26 8.48 -14.94
C ARG A 43 -8.32 9.63 -15.31
N LEU A 44 -7.46 10.02 -14.37
CA LEU A 44 -6.23 10.72 -14.73
C LEU A 44 -5.13 9.71 -14.99
N ASN A 45 -4.23 10.10 -15.88
CA ASN A 45 -2.98 9.43 -16.15
C ASN A 45 -1.84 10.39 -15.88
N ILE A 46 -0.84 9.95 -15.13
CA ILE A 46 0.34 10.73 -14.80
C ILE A 46 1.55 9.98 -15.34
N LYS A 47 2.35 10.63 -16.17
CA LYS A 47 3.62 10.09 -16.64
C LYS A 47 4.63 10.10 -15.50
N TYR A 48 5.55 9.13 -15.55
CA TYR A 48 6.65 9.05 -14.61
C TYR A 48 7.96 8.86 -15.36
N ASP A 49 8.96 9.64 -14.98
CA ASP A 49 10.27 9.64 -15.63
C ASP A 49 11.06 8.41 -15.18
N LEU A 50 11.70 7.76 -16.16
CA LEU A 50 12.56 6.62 -15.91
C LEU A 50 13.86 7.04 -15.23
N LYS A 51 14.41 6.15 -14.40
CA LYS A 51 15.70 6.36 -13.74
C LYS A 51 16.84 6.14 -14.74
N SER A 52 17.80 7.06 -14.77
CA SER A 52 19.04 6.97 -15.58
C SER A 52 18.76 6.40 -16.97
N ASP A 53 18.16 7.18 -17.88
CA ASP A 53 17.82 6.78 -19.27
C ASP A 53 16.94 5.52 -19.46
N GLY A 54 16.39 4.94 -18.40
CA GLY A 54 15.58 3.73 -18.45
C GLY A 54 16.33 2.43 -18.16
N THR A 55 17.64 2.52 -17.93
CA THR A 55 18.47 1.34 -17.64
C THR A 55 18.39 0.86 -16.19
N LYS A 56 18.00 1.72 -15.24
CA LYS A 56 17.85 1.34 -13.82
C LYS A 56 16.39 1.04 -13.47
N PRO A 57 16.08 -0.16 -12.92
CA PRO A 57 14.73 -0.47 -12.46
C PRO A 57 14.31 0.42 -11.29
N GLN A 58 13.01 0.69 -11.23
CA GLN A 58 12.38 1.48 -10.17
C GLN A 58 11.65 0.61 -9.13
N ALA A 59 11.33 -0.62 -9.51
CA ALA A 59 10.64 -1.59 -8.67
C ALA A 59 11.16 -3.01 -8.94
N PHE A 60 11.04 -3.85 -7.91
CA PHE A 60 11.39 -5.26 -7.95
C PHE A 60 10.29 -6.09 -7.32
N LEU A 61 9.95 -7.22 -7.94
CA LEU A 61 9.13 -8.25 -7.29
C LEU A 61 9.90 -9.55 -7.29
N ASN A 62 10.25 -10.00 -6.08
CA ASN A 62 11.28 -10.99 -5.82
C ASN A 62 12.61 -10.48 -6.40
N ASP A 63 12.96 -10.91 -7.62
CA ASP A 63 14.16 -10.45 -8.36
C ASP A 63 13.83 -9.91 -9.76
N LYS A 64 12.55 -9.89 -10.12
CA LYS A 64 12.09 -9.36 -11.40
C LYS A 64 12.12 -7.84 -11.38
N LYS A 65 12.69 -7.26 -12.43
CA LYS A 65 12.92 -5.82 -12.59
C LYS A 65 11.77 -5.16 -13.32
N PHE A 66 11.31 -4.02 -12.81
CA PHE A 66 10.19 -3.28 -13.38
C PHE A 66 10.49 -1.78 -13.43
N ASN A 67 9.97 -1.13 -14.47
CA ASN A 67 9.98 0.31 -14.65
C ASN A 67 8.55 0.83 -14.69
N VAL A 68 8.32 2.01 -14.09
CA VAL A 68 7.03 2.67 -14.13
C VAL A 68 6.73 3.07 -15.57
N LYS A 69 5.54 2.71 -16.03
CA LYS A 69 5.01 3.13 -17.33
C LYS A 69 4.11 4.35 -17.17
N GLU A 70 3.19 4.27 -16.22
CA GLU A 70 2.26 5.35 -15.91
C GLU A 70 1.67 5.15 -14.51
N ILE A 71 1.11 6.23 -13.98
CA ILE A 71 0.33 6.22 -12.74
C ILE A 71 -1.10 6.55 -13.11
N ARG A 72 -2.04 5.72 -12.66
CA ARG A 72 -3.46 5.92 -12.88
C ARG A 72 -4.10 6.43 -11.59
N VAL A 73 -4.86 7.52 -11.68
CA VAL A 73 -5.68 8.02 -10.57
C VAL A 73 -7.14 7.76 -10.90
N LEU A 74 -7.76 6.87 -10.14
CA LEU A 74 -9.14 6.42 -10.30
C LEU A 74 -10.01 7.03 -9.20
N THR A 75 -11.24 7.43 -9.52
CA THR A 75 -12.23 7.81 -8.50
C THR A 75 -13.62 7.33 -8.90
N PRO A 76 -14.35 6.58 -8.05
CA PRO A 76 -13.84 5.90 -6.85
C PRO A 76 -12.80 4.82 -7.22
N SER A 77 -12.31 4.05 -6.24
CA SER A 77 -11.43 2.90 -6.51
C SER A 77 -12.05 1.92 -7.48
N LYS A 78 -11.25 1.22 -8.28
CA LYS A 78 -11.69 0.07 -9.09
C LYS A 78 -11.84 -1.17 -8.21
N ASN A 79 -10.87 -1.43 -7.32
CA ASN A 79 -10.98 -2.52 -6.36
C ASN A 79 -11.95 -2.16 -5.23
N THR A 80 -12.43 -3.19 -4.54
CA THR A 80 -13.30 -3.05 -3.39
C THR A 80 -12.67 -3.67 -2.16
N TYR A 81 -13.09 -3.21 -0.99
CA TYR A 81 -12.56 -3.57 0.31
C TYR A 81 -13.74 -3.87 1.22
N ASN A 82 -13.96 -5.14 1.53
CA ASN A 82 -15.21 -5.60 2.16
C ASN A 82 -16.46 -5.05 1.44
N LYS A 83 -16.42 -5.04 0.09
CA LYS A 83 -17.45 -4.52 -0.83
C LYS A 83 -17.61 -3.00 -0.85
N ALA A 84 -16.83 -2.24 -0.07
CA ALA A 84 -16.77 -0.79 -0.14
C ALA A 84 -15.71 -0.33 -1.14
N ARG A 85 -15.85 0.89 -1.68
CA ARG A 85 -14.82 1.53 -2.51
C ARG A 85 -14.13 2.63 -1.71
N SER A 86 -12.84 2.84 -1.95
CA SER A 86 -12.17 4.05 -1.46
C SER A 86 -12.49 5.23 -2.39
N ASP A 87 -12.32 6.45 -1.89
CA ASP A 87 -12.67 7.68 -2.63
C ASP A 87 -11.78 7.87 -3.86
N ILE A 88 -10.50 7.50 -3.73
CA ILE A 88 -9.53 7.46 -4.82
C ILE A 88 -8.70 6.17 -4.74
N GLU A 89 -8.22 5.70 -5.87
CA GLU A 89 -7.22 4.64 -5.96
C GLU A 89 -6.11 5.06 -6.93
N ILE A 90 -4.87 5.01 -6.44
CA ILE A 90 -3.70 5.12 -7.31
C ILE A 90 -3.28 3.72 -7.73
N VAL A 91 -3.07 3.53 -9.03
CA VAL A 91 -2.45 2.34 -9.60
C VAL A 91 -1.14 2.75 -10.26
N ILE A 92 -0.02 2.33 -9.68
CA ILE A 92 1.30 2.49 -10.29
C ILE A 92 1.48 1.29 -11.24
N TYR A 93 1.43 1.57 -12.53
CA TYR A 93 1.55 0.56 -13.57
C TYR A 93 3.00 0.45 -14.01
N HIS A 94 3.58 -0.74 -13.86
CA HIS A 94 4.93 -1.04 -14.29
C HIS A 94 4.95 -2.10 -15.39
N GLU A 95 5.97 -2.02 -16.25
CA GLU A 95 6.29 -3.03 -17.26
C GLU A 95 7.73 -3.53 -17.04
N GLY A 96 7.97 -4.81 -17.35
CA GLY A 96 9.26 -5.45 -17.18
C GLY A 96 9.15 -6.95 -17.01
N GLY A 97 9.77 -7.48 -15.96
CA GLY A 97 9.83 -8.92 -15.69
C GLY A 97 10.97 -9.62 -16.42
N SER A 98 10.96 -10.95 -16.38
CA SER A 98 12.07 -11.76 -16.92
C SER A 98 12.17 -11.72 -18.44
N ASP A 99 11.07 -11.46 -19.15
CA ASP A 99 10.98 -11.42 -20.61
C ASP A 99 10.60 -10.03 -21.17
N GLY A 100 10.49 -9.03 -20.29
CA GLY A 100 10.06 -7.67 -20.63
C GLY A 100 8.57 -7.53 -20.97
N LYS A 101 7.75 -8.58 -20.79
CA LYS A 101 6.32 -8.61 -21.12
C LYS A 101 5.43 -8.74 -19.90
N GLU A 102 6.01 -8.81 -18.71
CA GLU A 102 5.26 -8.90 -17.47
C GLU A 102 4.85 -7.51 -16.98
N GLN A 103 3.75 -7.50 -16.26
CA GLN A 103 3.15 -6.30 -15.70
C GLN A 103 3.18 -6.38 -14.17
N LEU A 104 3.44 -5.26 -13.50
CA LEU A 104 3.30 -5.13 -12.05
C LEU A 104 2.42 -3.92 -11.73
N LEU A 105 1.28 -4.15 -11.09
CA LEU A 105 0.40 -3.08 -10.60
C LEU A 105 0.53 -2.98 -9.08
N VAL A 106 0.87 -1.79 -8.60
CA VAL A 106 0.88 -1.47 -7.17
C VAL A 106 -0.27 -0.50 -6.89
N THR A 107 -1.23 -0.95 -6.09
CA THR A 107 -2.52 -0.28 -5.89
C THR A 107 -2.65 0.26 -4.48
N ILE A 108 -2.87 1.57 -4.36
CA ILE A 108 -2.90 2.29 -3.09
C ILE A 108 -4.25 3.00 -2.97
N PRO A 109 -5.12 2.58 -2.03
CA PRO A 109 -6.38 3.25 -1.78
C PRO A 109 -6.17 4.56 -0.99
N PHE A 110 -6.96 5.57 -1.34
CA PHE A 110 -7.05 6.85 -0.65
C PHE A 110 -8.49 7.06 -0.17
N VAL A 111 -8.64 7.43 1.10
CA VAL A 111 -9.92 7.77 1.72
C VAL A 111 -9.93 9.21 2.16
N VAL A 112 -11.09 9.87 2.07
CA VAL A 112 -11.25 11.22 2.60
C VAL A 112 -11.01 11.19 4.09
N SER A 113 -10.18 12.12 4.58
CA SER A 113 -9.99 12.32 6.01
C SER A 113 -10.64 13.62 6.47
N ALA A 114 -11.27 13.57 7.64
CA ALA A 114 -11.68 14.75 8.37
C ALA A 114 -10.47 15.46 9.04
N SER A 115 -9.29 14.83 9.05
CA SER A 115 -8.04 15.43 9.53
C SER A 115 -7.54 16.49 8.54
N THR A 116 -7.07 17.61 9.06
CA THR A 116 -6.41 18.66 8.27
C THR A 116 -4.97 18.30 7.87
N THR A 117 -4.40 17.25 8.45
CA THR A 117 -3.01 16.85 8.21
C THR A 117 -2.97 15.58 7.37
N LEU A 118 -2.62 15.74 6.10
CA LEU A 118 -2.41 14.63 5.17
C LEU A 118 -0.96 14.13 5.26
N LYS A 119 -0.76 12.83 5.01
CA LYS A 119 0.59 12.27 4.78
C LYS A 119 1.15 12.80 3.45
N GLN A 120 2.48 12.71 3.28
CA GLN A 120 3.18 13.28 2.12
C GLN A 120 2.58 12.84 0.77
N GLY A 121 2.28 11.55 0.58
CA GLY A 121 1.62 11.07 -0.65
C GLY A 121 0.24 11.71 -0.89
N GLY A 122 -0.57 11.85 0.16
CA GLY A 122 -1.84 12.57 0.12
C GLY A 122 -1.70 14.05 -0.23
N LEU A 123 -0.75 14.75 0.38
CA LEU A 123 -0.45 16.16 0.08
C LEU A 123 -0.02 16.36 -1.39
N ILE A 124 0.85 15.49 -1.89
CA ILE A 124 1.32 15.54 -3.27
C ILE A 124 0.14 15.31 -4.22
N LEU A 125 -0.69 14.29 -3.98
CA LEU A 125 -1.85 13.99 -4.81
C LEU A 125 -2.88 15.13 -4.80
N ASP A 126 -3.16 15.68 -3.62
CA ASP A 126 -4.02 16.86 -3.46
C ASP A 126 -3.55 18.01 -4.34
N ASN A 127 -2.26 18.33 -4.27
CA ASN A 127 -1.68 19.43 -5.04
C ASN A 127 -1.73 19.17 -6.55
N ILE A 128 -1.50 17.92 -6.98
CA ILE A 128 -1.64 17.52 -8.38
C ILE A 128 -3.06 17.75 -8.87
N ILE A 129 -4.06 17.20 -8.17
CA ILE A 129 -5.47 17.30 -8.57
C ILE A 129 -5.93 18.76 -8.59
N ASN A 130 -5.66 19.50 -7.51
CA ASN A 130 -6.07 20.90 -7.39
C ASN A 130 -5.44 21.78 -8.48
N THR A 131 -4.16 21.55 -8.80
CA THR A 131 -3.46 22.33 -9.83
C THR A 131 -3.93 21.96 -11.22
N TYR A 132 -4.09 20.67 -11.51
CA TYR A 132 -4.58 20.20 -12.81
C TYR A 132 -5.98 20.74 -13.11
N VAL A 133 -6.91 20.66 -12.15
CA VAL A 133 -8.26 21.20 -12.28
C VAL A 133 -8.24 22.72 -12.49
N LYS A 134 -7.34 23.44 -11.80
CA LYS A 134 -7.18 24.89 -12.00
C LYS A 134 -6.68 25.23 -13.41
N GLN A 135 -5.69 24.50 -13.92
CA GLN A 135 -5.12 24.74 -15.25
C GLN A 135 -6.07 24.38 -16.39
N THR A 136 -6.98 23.44 -16.14
CA THR A 136 -7.97 22.95 -17.11
C THR A 136 -9.36 23.56 -16.91
N ALA A 137 -9.47 24.59 -16.09
CA ALA A 137 -10.74 25.21 -15.75
C ALA A 137 -11.50 25.66 -17.00
N GLY A 138 -12.78 25.29 -17.08
CA GLY A 138 -13.66 25.60 -18.22
C GLY A 138 -13.55 24.62 -19.40
N GLN A 139 -12.63 23.66 -19.38
CA GLN A 139 -12.57 22.61 -20.39
C GLN A 139 -13.58 21.50 -20.10
N ARG A 140 -14.22 20.98 -21.15
CA ARG A 140 -15.11 19.82 -21.07
C ARG A 140 -14.31 18.52 -21.16
N VAL A 141 -14.90 17.41 -20.71
CA VAL A 141 -14.24 16.08 -20.70
C VAL A 141 -13.68 15.73 -22.08
N GLU A 142 -14.42 16.00 -23.16
CA GLU A 142 -13.99 15.68 -24.53
C GLU A 142 -12.71 16.42 -24.93
N GLN A 143 -12.57 17.68 -24.50
CA GLN A 143 -11.37 18.49 -24.74
C GLN A 143 -10.18 17.95 -23.94
N LEU A 144 -10.43 17.49 -22.71
CA LEU A 144 -9.39 16.92 -21.84
C LEU A 144 -8.89 15.55 -22.32
N THR A 145 -9.71 14.82 -23.08
CA THR A 145 -9.35 13.53 -23.68
C THR A 145 -8.68 13.64 -25.04
N SER A 146 -8.56 14.85 -25.60
CA SER A 146 -8.00 15.05 -26.93
C SER A 146 -6.47 14.85 -26.94
N PRO A 147 -5.88 14.36 -28.05
CA PRO A 147 -4.43 14.26 -28.18
C PRO A 147 -3.76 15.61 -27.89
N GLY A 148 -2.74 15.60 -27.03
CA GLY A 148 -1.99 16.81 -26.65
C GLY A 148 -2.58 17.60 -25.47
N ALA A 149 -3.74 17.21 -24.90
CA ALA A 149 -4.35 17.87 -23.74
C ALA A 149 -3.63 17.64 -22.38
N SER A 150 -2.38 17.17 -22.41
CA SER A 150 -1.55 16.95 -21.23
C SER A 150 -1.08 18.28 -20.62
N GLN A 151 -1.09 18.36 -19.30
CA GLN A 151 -0.61 19.51 -18.53
C GLN A 151 0.60 19.14 -17.70
N GLN A 152 1.61 20.00 -17.70
CA GLN A 152 2.74 19.89 -16.79
C GLN A 152 2.39 20.57 -15.46
N ILE A 153 2.47 19.81 -14.37
CA ILE A 153 2.24 20.28 -13.02
C ILE A 153 3.58 20.45 -12.32
N ASN A 154 3.84 21.65 -11.82
CA ASN A 154 5.04 21.92 -11.04
C ASN A 154 4.79 21.51 -9.59
N ILE A 155 5.23 20.31 -9.23
CA ILE A 155 5.20 19.78 -7.87
C ILE A 155 6.63 19.57 -7.40
N ASN A 156 6.96 20.15 -6.25
CA ASN A 156 8.25 19.89 -5.62
C ASN A 156 8.30 18.43 -5.13
N ASN A 157 9.39 17.73 -5.43
CA ASN A 157 9.67 16.37 -4.96
C ASN A 157 8.57 15.36 -5.34
N PHE A 158 8.06 15.41 -6.57
CA PHE A 158 7.16 14.38 -7.08
C PHE A 158 7.90 13.05 -7.20
N ASN A 159 7.74 12.22 -6.17
CA ASN A 159 8.42 10.95 -6.01
C ASN A 159 7.45 9.89 -5.45
N LEU A 160 7.35 8.76 -6.13
CA LEU A 160 6.47 7.65 -5.77
C LEU A 160 6.82 6.98 -4.44
N ASN A 161 8.05 7.15 -3.92
CA ASN A 161 8.42 6.67 -2.58
C ASN A 161 7.50 7.24 -1.50
N ASN A 162 6.95 8.45 -1.70
CA ASN A 162 6.02 9.11 -0.77
C ASN A 162 4.62 8.47 -0.75
N PHE A 163 4.30 7.61 -1.73
CA PHE A 163 2.99 7.02 -1.92
C PHE A 163 2.91 5.60 -1.37
N ILE A 164 4.02 4.87 -1.27
CA ILE A 164 4.01 3.46 -0.86
C ILE A 164 3.84 3.36 0.67
N PRO A 165 2.76 2.75 1.19
CA PRO A 165 2.62 2.51 2.62
C PRO A 165 3.61 1.46 3.13
N ASN A 166 4.30 1.73 4.23
CA ASN A 166 5.17 0.75 4.90
C ASN A 166 4.34 -0.20 5.80
N THR A 167 3.51 -1.03 5.18
CA THR A 167 2.54 -1.92 5.84
C THR A 167 2.35 -3.21 5.04
N PRO A 168 1.77 -4.26 5.64
CA PRO A 168 1.34 -5.45 4.89
C PRO A 168 0.48 -5.12 3.65
N TYR A 169 0.58 -5.97 2.63
CA TYR A 169 -0.21 -5.87 1.40
C TYR A 169 -0.67 -7.24 0.90
N TYR A 170 -1.75 -7.23 0.12
CA TYR A 170 -2.23 -8.41 -0.59
C TYR A 170 -1.55 -8.54 -1.95
N TYR A 171 -1.35 -9.78 -2.37
CA TYR A 171 -0.76 -10.14 -3.65
C TYR A 171 -1.61 -11.18 -4.36
N TYR A 172 -1.75 -11.04 -5.67
CA TYR A 172 -2.24 -12.09 -6.55
C TYR A 172 -1.67 -11.95 -7.95
N LYS A 173 -1.70 -13.04 -8.71
CA LYS A 173 -1.23 -13.10 -10.09
C LYS A 173 -2.38 -13.42 -11.02
N ILE A 174 -2.42 -12.70 -12.15
CA ILE A 174 -3.28 -13.02 -13.28
C ILE A 174 -2.38 -13.56 -14.38
N SER A 175 -2.68 -14.78 -14.83
CA SER A 175 -1.94 -15.46 -15.89
C SER A 175 -2.95 -16.01 -16.90
N THR A 176 -3.09 -15.33 -18.03
CA THR A 176 -3.90 -15.76 -19.18
C THR A 176 -3.01 -15.77 -20.42
N PRO A 177 -3.45 -16.35 -21.56
CA PRO A 177 -2.65 -16.32 -22.80
C PRO A 177 -2.27 -14.91 -23.28
N THR A 178 -3.03 -13.89 -22.88
CA THR A 178 -2.82 -12.50 -23.27
C THR A 178 -2.32 -11.62 -22.13
N CYS A 179 -2.15 -12.19 -20.93
CA CYS A 179 -1.90 -11.45 -19.71
C CYS A 179 -0.93 -12.15 -18.77
N ASN A 180 0.12 -11.45 -18.36
CA ASN A 180 0.95 -11.88 -17.23
C ASN A 180 1.17 -10.71 -16.27
N GLN A 181 0.28 -10.61 -15.27
CA GLN A 181 0.18 -9.45 -14.39
C GLN A 181 0.31 -9.85 -12.92
N HIS A 182 1.27 -9.23 -12.24
CA HIS A 182 1.45 -9.24 -10.81
C HIS A 182 0.70 -8.07 -10.19
N ASN A 183 -0.02 -8.30 -9.10
CA ASN A 183 -0.83 -7.26 -8.45
C ASN A 183 -0.48 -7.20 -6.97
N ILE A 184 -0.18 -6.00 -6.49
CA ILE A 184 0.02 -5.64 -5.09
C ILE A 184 -1.08 -4.66 -4.73
N ILE A 185 -1.84 -4.97 -3.68
CA ILE A 185 -2.95 -4.13 -3.23
C ILE A 185 -2.82 -3.87 -1.74
N PHE A 186 -2.71 -2.59 -1.38
CA PHE A 186 -2.77 -2.15 0.00
C PHE A 186 -4.21 -2.12 0.50
N ASP A 187 -4.39 -2.45 1.78
CA ASP A 187 -5.69 -2.49 2.43
C ASP A 187 -6.20 -1.09 2.74
N MET A 188 -7.46 -0.81 2.39
CA MET A 188 -8.07 0.50 2.62
C MET A 188 -8.13 0.90 4.10
N LEU A 189 -8.38 -0.04 5.01
CA LEU A 189 -8.60 0.26 6.42
C LEU A 189 -7.30 0.33 7.22
N LYS A 190 -6.32 -0.51 6.88
CA LYS A 190 -5.04 -0.62 7.60
C LYS A 190 -3.95 0.23 7.00
N SER A 191 -3.96 0.43 5.69
CA SER A 191 -2.87 1.07 4.94
C SER A 191 -3.32 2.11 3.91
N GLY A 192 -4.62 2.43 3.91
CA GLY A 192 -5.16 3.55 3.14
C GLY A 192 -4.42 4.85 3.44
N GLN A 193 -4.12 5.58 2.38
CA GLN A 193 -3.68 6.96 2.48
C GLN A 193 -4.89 7.88 2.62
N THR A 194 -4.64 9.11 3.05
CA THR A 194 -5.69 10.11 3.25
C THR A 194 -5.64 11.17 2.15
N ILE A 195 -6.78 11.69 1.74
CA ILE A 195 -6.91 12.81 0.81
C ILE A 195 -7.95 13.82 1.28
N SER A 196 -7.91 15.07 0.79
CA SER A 196 -8.95 16.06 1.13
C SER A 196 -10.24 15.83 0.34
N GLN A 197 -11.37 16.14 0.97
CA GLN A 197 -12.68 16.15 0.30
C GLN A 197 -12.67 17.09 -0.92
N THR A 198 -12.04 18.26 -0.79
CA THR A 198 -11.92 19.25 -1.87
C THR A 198 -11.28 18.68 -3.12
N ALA A 199 -10.21 17.88 -3.00
CA ALA A 199 -9.57 17.26 -4.16
C ALA A 199 -10.47 16.20 -4.79
N VAL A 200 -11.15 15.37 -3.99
CA VAL A 200 -12.10 14.36 -4.48
C VAL A 200 -13.25 15.01 -5.25
N ASP A 201 -13.86 16.05 -4.69
CA ASP A 201 -14.97 16.77 -5.33
C ASP A 201 -14.54 17.38 -6.66
N LYS A 202 -13.39 18.06 -6.68
CA LYS A 202 -12.85 18.64 -7.92
C LYS A 202 -12.55 17.59 -8.97
N LEU A 203 -11.96 16.46 -8.58
CA LEU A 203 -11.70 15.36 -9.52
C LEU A 203 -13.01 14.79 -10.09
N ASN A 204 -14.05 14.66 -9.26
CA ASN A 204 -15.36 14.19 -9.70
C ASN A 204 -16.02 15.11 -10.73
N THR A 205 -15.78 16.43 -10.68
CA THR A 205 -16.30 17.38 -11.68
C THR A 205 -15.59 17.30 -13.03
N LEU A 206 -14.37 16.77 -13.07
CA LEU A 206 -13.52 16.77 -14.26
C LEU A 206 -13.65 15.49 -15.10
N LEU A 207 -14.15 14.41 -14.51
CA LEU A 207 -14.26 13.10 -15.14
C LEU A 207 -15.72 12.80 -15.55
N TYR A 208 -15.92 11.76 -16.37
CA TYR A 208 -17.25 11.21 -16.66
C TYR A 208 -18.01 10.88 -15.38
N ASP A 209 -19.33 10.83 -15.44
CA ASP A 209 -20.16 10.58 -14.25
C ASP A 209 -19.72 9.32 -13.47
N ARG A 210 -19.87 9.37 -12.16
CA ARG A 210 -19.43 8.31 -11.24
C ARG A 210 -19.95 6.94 -11.66
N ASP A 211 -21.21 6.82 -12.05
CA ASP A 211 -21.82 5.53 -12.38
C ASP A 211 -21.27 5.00 -13.72
N GLN A 212 -20.97 5.89 -14.66
CA GLN A 212 -20.29 5.54 -15.92
C GLN A 212 -18.88 4.99 -15.65
N ARG A 213 -18.14 5.60 -14.71
CA ARG A 213 -16.80 5.13 -14.32
C ARG A 213 -16.85 3.76 -13.64
N ILE A 214 -17.82 3.55 -12.74
CA ILE A 214 -18.02 2.24 -12.10
C ILE A 214 -18.40 1.17 -13.12
N ALA A 215 -19.29 1.48 -14.07
CA ALA A 215 -19.64 0.56 -15.15
C ALA A 215 -18.41 0.16 -15.98
N TYR A 216 -17.54 1.13 -16.31
CA TYR A 216 -16.27 0.87 -16.99
C TYR A 216 -15.34 -0.06 -16.19
N TYR A 217 -15.21 0.16 -14.88
CA TYR A 217 -14.40 -0.69 -13.99
C TYR A 217 -14.91 -2.13 -13.88
N ASN A 218 -16.22 -2.33 -14.02
CA ASN A 218 -16.87 -3.63 -13.91
C ASN A 218 -17.03 -4.36 -15.25
N GLN A 219 -16.41 -3.86 -16.33
CA GLN A 219 -16.50 -4.51 -17.65
C GLN A 219 -15.80 -5.88 -17.70
N TYR A 220 -14.85 -6.13 -16.79
CA TYR A 220 -14.16 -7.40 -16.64
C TYR A 220 -14.71 -8.16 -15.43
N ALA A 221 -14.85 -9.49 -15.57
CA ALA A 221 -15.28 -10.34 -14.46
C ALA A 221 -14.32 -10.16 -13.27
N PRO A 222 -14.84 -9.99 -12.03
CA PRO A 222 -13.99 -9.79 -10.88
C PRO A 222 -13.14 -11.04 -10.62
N VAL A 223 -11.92 -10.84 -10.15
CA VAL A 223 -11.07 -11.94 -9.67
C VAL A 223 -11.73 -12.51 -8.42
N THR A 224 -12.00 -13.82 -8.44
CA THR A 224 -12.51 -14.52 -7.26
C THR A 224 -11.44 -14.57 -6.17
N THR A 225 -11.84 -14.37 -4.91
CA THR A 225 -10.95 -14.19 -3.74
C THR A 225 -10.03 -15.36 -3.39
N GLN A 226 -10.16 -16.50 -4.07
CA GLN A 226 -9.49 -17.77 -3.74
C GLN A 226 -7.98 -17.80 -4.09
N THR A 227 -7.37 -16.69 -4.49
CA THR A 227 -5.95 -16.61 -4.88
C THR A 227 -5.21 -15.40 -4.28
N LEU A 228 -5.76 -14.78 -3.24
CA LEU A 228 -5.12 -13.69 -2.52
C LEU A 228 -4.13 -14.22 -1.47
N TYR A 229 -2.89 -13.79 -1.59
CA TYR A 229 -1.83 -14.02 -0.62
C TYR A 229 -1.55 -12.74 0.16
N LEU A 230 -1.05 -12.85 1.38
CA LEU A 230 -0.67 -11.73 2.24
C LEU A 230 0.85 -11.67 2.40
N ASN A 231 1.45 -10.54 2.06
CA ASN A 231 2.79 -10.20 2.52
C ASN A 231 2.67 -9.45 3.85
N SER A 232 3.05 -10.09 4.95
CA SER A 232 3.03 -9.49 6.29
C SER A 232 4.25 -8.61 6.57
N ASN A 233 5.32 -8.73 5.79
CA ASN A 233 6.54 -7.96 5.99
C ASN A 233 6.40 -6.53 5.44
N GLY A 234 5.45 -6.31 4.52
CA GLY A 234 5.31 -5.05 3.82
C GLY A 234 6.40 -4.84 2.76
N PRO A 235 6.40 -3.67 2.10
CA PRO A 235 7.32 -3.41 1.01
C PRO A 235 8.68 -2.94 1.54
N ASN A 236 9.75 -3.16 0.77
CA ASN A 236 11.10 -2.76 1.17
C ASN A 236 11.63 -1.60 0.30
N HIS A 237 11.93 -0.47 0.93
CA HIS A 237 12.52 0.68 0.27
C HIS A 237 14.05 0.51 0.14
N GLN A 238 14.56 0.29 -1.07
CA GLN A 238 16.00 0.06 -1.31
C GLN A 238 16.89 1.30 -1.17
N GLY A 239 16.31 2.48 -0.86
CA GLY A 239 17.02 3.73 -0.62
C GLY A 239 17.33 4.04 0.86
N GLN A 240 16.85 3.24 1.81
CA GLN A 240 17.16 3.40 3.23
C GLN A 240 17.47 2.04 3.86
N ALA A 241 18.72 1.87 4.33
CA ALA A 241 18.98 0.93 5.41
C ALA A 241 18.16 1.40 6.62
N THR A 242 17.06 0.73 6.90
CA THR A 242 16.32 0.92 8.15
C THR A 242 16.67 -0.27 9.05
N ASP A 243 17.18 0.06 10.23
CA ASP A 243 17.64 -0.78 11.34
C ASP A 243 17.60 -2.32 11.20
N ASP A 244 18.80 -2.90 11.35
CA ASP A 244 19.10 -4.19 11.98
C ASP A 244 18.45 -5.48 11.45
N LYS A 245 17.92 -5.50 10.23
CA LYS A 245 17.51 -6.77 9.60
C LYS A 245 18.25 -7.02 8.29
N ILE A 246 19.44 -7.61 8.43
CA ILE A 246 20.12 -8.30 7.33
C ILE A 246 19.22 -9.46 6.89
N TYR A 247 18.57 -9.32 5.75
CA TYR A 247 17.84 -10.41 5.12
C TYR A 247 18.87 -11.29 4.39
N ILE A 248 19.33 -12.36 5.04
CA ILE A 248 20.19 -13.37 4.40
C ILE A 248 19.28 -14.25 3.56
N ASP A 249 19.41 -14.13 2.24
CA ASP A 249 18.80 -15.04 1.27
C ASP A 249 19.51 -16.40 1.34
N CYS A 250 18.89 -17.39 1.97
CA CYS A 250 19.40 -18.76 1.96
C CYS A 250 19.01 -19.41 0.62
N GLN A 251 19.88 -19.25 -0.38
CA GLN A 251 19.85 -20.08 -1.57
C GLN A 251 20.19 -21.53 -1.14
N PRO A 252 19.33 -22.54 -1.40
CA PRO A 252 19.70 -23.92 -1.13
C PRO A 252 20.84 -24.34 -2.04
N THR A 253 21.92 -24.86 -1.45
CA THR A 253 22.99 -25.55 -2.19
C THR A 253 22.81 -27.05 -2.06
N ASP A 254 22.43 -27.71 -3.15
CA ASP A 254 22.76 -29.10 -3.46
C ASP A 254 23.42 -29.09 -4.85
N LYS A 255 24.43 -29.90 -5.19
CA LYS A 255 24.76 -31.27 -4.82
C LYS A 255 26.27 -31.46 -4.95
N GLU A 256 26.95 -31.71 -3.83
CA GLU A 256 28.09 -32.63 -3.75
C GLU A 256 28.30 -32.89 -2.27
N GLY A 257 27.83 -34.06 -1.85
CA GLY A 257 27.69 -34.42 -0.46
C GLY A 257 29.03 -34.59 0.23
N ASP A 258 29.21 -33.87 1.33
CA ASP A 258 29.73 -34.50 2.53
C ASP A 258 28.97 -33.96 3.74
N ALA A 259 28.28 -34.87 4.42
CA ALA A 259 27.64 -34.60 5.69
C ALA A 259 28.53 -35.22 6.76
N THR A 260 29.08 -34.37 7.63
CA THR A 260 29.33 -34.53 9.07
C THR A 260 30.52 -33.65 9.43
N THR A 261 30.33 -32.53 10.13
CA THR A 261 30.34 -32.55 11.60
C THR A 261 29.94 -31.16 12.13
N GLU A 262 28.98 -31.15 13.06
CA GLU A 262 28.70 -30.14 14.08
C GLU A 262 28.99 -28.65 13.80
N LEU A 263 27.98 -27.91 13.34
CA LEU A 263 27.83 -26.49 13.68
C LEU A 263 26.44 -26.20 14.27
N TYR A 264 26.04 -27.03 15.24
CA TYR A 264 25.10 -26.62 16.28
C TYR A 264 25.77 -26.78 17.65
N LYS A 265 26.78 -25.94 17.91
CA LYS A 265 26.99 -25.50 19.30
C LYS A 265 25.97 -24.41 19.58
N LYS A 266 24.88 -24.78 20.26
CA LYS A 266 24.10 -23.82 21.04
C LYS A 266 25.06 -23.16 22.04
N GLN A 267 25.54 -21.97 21.73
CA GLN A 267 25.91 -21.05 22.78
C GLN A 267 24.60 -20.66 23.48
N LYS A 268 24.37 -21.28 24.64
CA LYS A 268 23.46 -20.73 25.64
C LYS A 268 24.14 -19.46 26.19
N GLU A 269 24.04 -18.37 25.45
CA GLU A 269 24.16 -17.06 26.08
C GLU A 269 22.78 -16.70 26.64
N ASP A 270 22.80 -16.36 27.92
CA ASP A 270 21.65 -16.14 28.78
C ASP A 270 21.02 -14.79 28.45
N ILE A 271 20.31 -14.69 27.31
CA ILE A 271 19.54 -13.50 26.82
C ILE A 271 18.32 -13.19 27.75
N GLY A 272 18.28 -13.79 28.95
CA GLY A 272 17.17 -13.71 29.89
C GLY A 272 17.33 -12.65 30.99
N LYS A 273 18.51 -12.07 31.20
CA LYS A 273 18.74 -11.09 32.29
C LYS A 273 18.44 -9.65 31.86
N ASP A 274 18.99 -9.20 30.74
CA ASP A 274 18.82 -7.80 30.29
C ASP A 274 17.39 -7.51 29.81
N SER A 275 16.75 -8.49 29.16
CA SER A 275 15.35 -8.39 28.72
C SER A 275 14.37 -8.33 29.91
N ARG A 276 14.68 -9.00 31.03
CA ARG A 276 13.89 -8.90 32.27
C ARG A 276 14.13 -7.59 32.98
N GLU A 277 15.36 -7.09 33.00
CA GLU A 277 15.68 -5.83 33.66
C GLU A 277 15.07 -4.62 32.94
N GLN A 278 15.07 -4.63 31.60
CA GLN A 278 14.39 -3.61 30.79
C GLN A 278 12.86 -3.73 30.89
N GLY A 279 12.31 -4.95 30.90
CA GLY A 279 10.88 -5.18 31.09
C GLY A 279 10.37 -4.70 32.46
N VAL A 280 11.12 -4.94 33.53
CA VAL A 280 10.78 -4.47 34.89
C VAL A 280 10.88 -2.93 34.97
N LYS A 281 11.89 -2.32 34.35
CA LYS A 281 12.00 -0.85 34.28
C LYS A 281 10.82 -0.24 33.52
N MET A 282 10.40 -0.82 32.39
CA MET A 282 9.24 -0.33 31.62
C MET A 282 7.93 -0.45 32.40
N ILE A 283 7.72 -1.56 33.14
CA ILE A 283 6.53 -1.75 33.98
C ILE A 283 6.51 -0.76 35.16
N ASN A 284 7.64 -0.52 35.81
CA ASN A 284 7.73 0.45 36.90
C ASN A 284 7.46 1.88 36.41
N THR A 285 8.02 2.27 35.26
CA THR A 285 7.72 3.58 34.64
C THR A 285 6.25 3.72 34.24
N LEU A 286 5.61 2.63 33.80
CA LEU A 286 4.17 2.63 33.50
C LEU A 286 3.31 2.72 34.77
N MET A 287 3.69 2.05 35.86
CA MET A 287 2.99 2.13 37.15
C MET A 287 3.11 3.50 37.84
N GLU A 288 4.18 4.24 37.57
CA GLU A 288 4.35 5.62 38.05
C GLU A 288 3.62 6.67 37.19
N SER A 289 3.07 6.28 36.05
CA SER A 289 2.28 7.21 35.23
C SER A 289 0.93 7.53 35.91
N GLY A 290 0.61 8.82 36.04
CA GLY A 290 -0.63 9.28 36.69
C GLY A 290 -1.91 8.70 36.05
N SER A 291 -1.88 8.43 34.75
CA SER A 291 -3.00 7.81 34.03
C SER A 291 -3.25 6.36 34.43
N VAL A 292 -2.19 5.58 34.69
CA VAL A 292 -2.31 4.17 35.10
C VAL A 292 -2.81 4.08 36.54
N GLN A 293 -2.34 4.95 37.44
CA GLN A 293 -2.85 5.02 38.82
C GLN A 293 -4.35 5.35 38.87
N PHE A 294 -4.81 6.25 38.00
CA PHE A 294 -6.22 6.60 37.88
C PHE A 294 -7.07 5.40 37.42
N ILE A 295 -6.62 4.66 36.40
CA ILE A 295 -7.31 3.46 35.90
C ILE A 295 -7.35 2.38 36.99
N LEU A 296 -6.25 2.16 37.72
CA LEU A 296 -6.17 1.16 38.78
C LEU A 296 -7.14 1.47 39.92
N ALA A 297 -7.28 2.75 40.31
CA ALA A 297 -8.22 3.19 41.33
C ALA A 297 -9.68 2.92 40.92
N ILE A 298 -10.03 3.13 39.64
CA ILE A 298 -11.36 2.81 39.11
C ILE A 298 -11.64 1.31 39.20
N VAL A 299 -10.67 0.47 38.77
CA VAL A 299 -10.82 -0.99 38.79
C VAL A 299 -11.00 -1.51 40.22
N ILE A 300 -10.20 -1.03 41.17
CA ILE A 300 -10.33 -1.39 42.59
C ILE A 300 -11.70 -0.95 43.14
N GLY A 301 -12.15 0.26 42.80
CA GLY A 301 -13.48 0.75 43.18
C GLY A 301 -14.61 -0.16 42.69
N ILE A 302 -14.55 -0.61 41.44
CA ILE A 302 -15.53 -1.55 40.87
C ILE A 302 -15.50 -2.90 41.60
N ILE A 303 -14.31 -3.42 41.93
CA ILE A 303 -14.16 -4.69 42.66
C ILE A 303 -14.76 -4.57 44.07
N VAL A 304 -14.47 -3.50 44.80
CA VAL A 304 -15.01 -3.27 46.15
C VAL A 304 -16.54 -3.16 46.11
N ILE A 305 -17.10 -2.43 45.14
CA ILE A 305 -18.56 -2.32 44.96
C ILE A 305 -19.17 -3.69 44.63
N SER A 306 -18.50 -4.49 43.80
CA SER A 306 -18.97 -5.83 43.41
C SER A 306 -18.97 -6.81 44.59
N ILE A 307 -17.91 -6.80 45.41
CA ILE A 307 -17.82 -7.61 46.62
C ILE A 307 -18.83 -7.15 47.66
N GLY A 308 -18.97 -5.83 47.87
CA GLY A 308 -19.95 -5.24 48.78
C GLY A 308 -21.39 -5.64 48.43
N LYS A 309 -21.75 -5.59 47.13
CA LYS A 309 -23.05 -6.06 46.65
C LYS A 309 -23.28 -7.55 46.93
N ARG A 310 -22.26 -8.39 46.76
CA ARG A 310 -22.36 -9.84 47.05
C ARG A 310 -22.47 -10.14 48.55
N ALA A 311 -21.85 -9.34 49.41
CA ALA A 311 -21.95 -9.50 50.85
C ALA A 311 -23.32 -9.05 51.38
N PHE A 312 -23.86 -7.93 50.87
CA PHE A 312 -25.17 -7.40 51.29
C PHE A 312 -26.38 -8.17 50.72
N MET A 313 -26.25 -8.85 49.59
CA MET A 313 -27.32 -9.72 49.08
C MET A 313 -27.33 -11.13 49.70
N ARG A 314 -26.50 -11.39 50.71
CA ARG A 314 -26.43 -12.65 51.46
C ARG A 314 -26.85 -12.54 52.94
N SER A 315 -27.37 -11.40 53.37
CA SER A 315 -28.01 -11.21 54.69
C SER A 315 -29.53 -11.20 54.56
#